data_AF-A0A8J6NL99-F1
#
_entry.id   AF-A0A8J6NL99-F1
#
_cell.length_a   1.000
_cell.length_b   1.000
_cell.length_c   1.000
_cell.angle_alpha   90.00
_cell.angle_beta   90.00
_cell.angle_gamma   90.00
#
_symmetry.space_group_name_H-M   'P 1'
#
loop_
_entity.id
_entity.type
_entity.pdbx_description
1 polymer ?
#
loop_
_entity_poly.entity_id
_entity_poly.type
_entity_poly.pdbx_seq_one_letter_code
_entity_poly.pdbx_strand_id
1 'polypeptide(L)'
;MCDIIWCKKDFKGKPCNTVNYLDPYCFWNWEGKINCAECGVVYYIHMIQGHMYKGPEERPGEKPDTSPLYADKPLEGYRFYGAGVKGRTRPFECLPRHIYLGVPDMVKFSIRNRPVRGWRPQPPDASNVACSYGFSWDVKRLSPEVWEEYQQKKKKGQVKDW
;
A
#
# COMPACT_ATOMS: atom_id res chain seq x y z
N MET A 1 -3.02 -10.36 -8.10
CA MET A 1 -1.65 -10.47 -8.68
C MET A 1 -1.69 -9.67 -9.98
N CYS A 2 -0.70 -8.83 -10.26
CA CYS A 2 -0.61 -8.16 -11.58
C CYS A 2 0.22 -9.01 -12.55
N ASP A 3 0.13 -8.70 -13.83
CA ASP A 3 0.92 -9.38 -14.88
C ASP A 3 2.43 -9.28 -14.64
N ILE A 4 3.19 -10.14 -15.34
CA ILE A 4 4.65 -10.22 -15.27
C ILE A 4 5.28 -9.75 -16.58
N ILE A 5 6.52 -9.26 -16.52
CA ILE A 5 7.32 -9.01 -17.72
C ILE A 5 8.45 -10.04 -17.78
N TRP A 6 8.35 -11.01 -18.68
CA TRP A 6 9.44 -11.92 -18.99
C TRP A 6 10.36 -11.33 -20.04
N CYS A 7 11.51 -10.82 -19.60
CA CYS A 7 12.50 -10.22 -20.47
C CYS A 7 13.25 -11.29 -21.28
N LYS A 8 13.15 -11.22 -22.61
CA LYS A 8 13.83 -12.15 -23.55
C LYS A 8 15.02 -11.54 -24.29
N LYS A 9 15.47 -10.35 -23.88
CA LYS A 9 16.57 -9.64 -24.55
C LYS A 9 17.91 -10.31 -24.41
N ASP A 10 18.73 -10.22 -25.44
CA ASP A 10 20.12 -10.63 -25.37
C ASP A 10 20.89 -9.76 -24.38
N PHE A 11 21.53 -10.43 -23.42
CA PHE A 11 22.33 -9.81 -22.40
C PHE A 11 23.51 -10.71 -22.08
N LYS A 12 24.72 -10.21 -22.32
CA LYS A 12 25.98 -10.97 -22.13
C LYS A 12 26.02 -12.30 -22.90
N GLY A 13 25.59 -12.27 -24.17
CA GLY A 13 25.68 -13.43 -25.07
C GLY A 13 24.64 -14.52 -24.86
N LYS A 14 23.60 -14.28 -24.04
CA LYS A 14 22.44 -15.18 -23.89
C LYS A 14 21.15 -14.38 -23.65
N PRO A 15 19.97 -14.99 -23.88
CA PRO A 15 18.72 -14.34 -23.53
C PRO A 15 18.62 -14.13 -22.02
N CYS A 16 18.26 -12.91 -21.61
CA CYS A 16 18.20 -12.44 -20.23
C CYS A 16 17.33 -13.33 -19.36
N ASN A 17 16.15 -13.71 -19.86
CA ASN A 17 15.18 -14.60 -19.22
C ASN A 17 14.75 -14.21 -17.80
N THR A 18 14.95 -12.96 -17.40
CA THR A 18 14.49 -12.45 -16.11
C THR A 18 12.99 -12.20 -16.15
N VAL A 19 12.26 -12.77 -15.20
CA VAL A 19 10.85 -12.47 -14.96
C VAL A 19 10.77 -11.36 -13.94
N ASN A 20 10.18 -10.23 -14.33
CA ASN A 20 9.96 -9.08 -13.46
C ASN A 20 8.52 -9.13 -12.97
N TYR A 21 8.34 -9.24 -11.65
CA TYR A 21 7.02 -9.33 -11.05
C TYR A 21 6.49 -7.93 -10.74
N LEU A 22 5.31 -7.64 -11.26
CA LEU A 22 4.61 -6.39 -10.99
C LEU A 22 3.67 -6.62 -9.80
N ASP A 23 3.90 -5.91 -8.71
CA ASP A 23 3.04 -6.00 -7.52
C ASP A 23 1.77 -5.13 -7.68
N PRO A 24 0.62 -5.56 -7.12
CA PRO A 24 -0.62 -4.80 -7.25
C PRO A 24 -0.57 -3.45 -6.56
N TYR A 25 0.16 -3.29 -5.45
CA TYR A 25 0.22 -2.02 -4.73
C TYR A 25 0.81 -0.89 -5.59
N CYS A 26 1.79 -1.21 -6.42
CA CYS A 26 2.37 -0.27 -7.37
C CYS A 26 1.67 -0.28 -8.73
N PHE A 27 1.34 -1.44 -9.30
CA PHE A 27 0.98 -1.55 -10.72
C PHE A 27 -0.51 -1.79 -11.03
N TRP A 28 -1.43 -1.76 -10.05
CA TRP A 28 -2.86 -2.05 -10.28
C TRP A 28 -3.53 -1.15 -11.34
N ASN A 29 -3.27 0.17 -11.31
CA ASN A 29 -3.70 1.13 -12.34
C ASN A 29 -2.53 2.06 -12.60
N TRP A 30 -1.61 1.66 -13.47
CA TRP A 30 -0.32 2.33 -13.62
C TRP A 30 0.08 2.42 -15.08
N GLU A 31 0.62 3.57 -15.46
CA GLU A 31 1.15 3.82 -16.79
C GLU A 31 2.53 4.45 -16.65
N GLY A 32 3.50 3.96 -17.42
CA GLY A 32 4.85 4.51 -17.43
C GLY A 32 5.90 3.50 -17.84
N LYS A 33 7.16 3.83 -17.55
CA LYS A 33 8.34 3.06 -17.91
C LYS A 33 8.93 2.30 -16.73
N ILE A 34 9.22 1.03 -16.95
CA ILE A 34 9.82 0.12 -15.98
C ILE A 34 11.05 -0.57 -16.56
N ASN A 35 12.12 -0.70 -15.78
CA ASN A 35 13.32 -1.45 -16.20
C ASN A 35 13.23 -2.94 -15.87
N CYS A 36 13.91 -3.75 -16.67
CA CYS A 36 14.29 -5.10 -16.28
C CYS A 36 15.35 -5.06 -15.17
N ALA A 37 15.19 -5.87 -14.12
CA ALA A 37 16.11 -5.92 -12.98
C ALA A 37 17.49 -6.51 -13.30
N GLU A 38 17.68 -7.14 -14.46
CA GLU A 38 18.95 -7.76 -14.87
C GLU A 38 19.68 -6.98 -15.95
N CYS A 39 19.07 -6.84 -17.13
CA CYS A 39 19.72 -6.23 -18.29
C CYS A 39 19.49 -4.72 -18.40
N GLY A 40 18.62 -4.15 -17.56
CA GLY A 40 18.34 -2.71 -17.55
C GLY A 40 17.52 -2.19 -18.73
N VAL A 41 17.10 -3.05 -19.67
CA VAL A 41 16.19 -2.63 -20.75
C VAL A 41 14.91 -2.05 -20.15
N VAL A 42 14.44 -0.96 -20.74
CA VAL A 42 13.25 -0.24 -20.26
C VAL A 42 12.08 -0.58 -21.15
N TYR A 43 10.95 -0.87 -20.51
CA TYR A 43 9.67 -1.14 -21.14
C TYR A 43 8.66 -0.08 -20.72
N TYR A 44 7.88 0.43 -21.66
CA TYR A 44 6.65 1.13 -21.37
C TYR A 44 5.52 0.11 -21.20
N ILE A 45 4.72 0.28 -20.14
CA ILE A 45 3.51 -0.50 -19.88
C ILE A 45 2.37 0.43 -19.45
N HIS A 46 1.16 0.00 -19.76
CA HIS A 46 -0.07 0.56 -19.24
C HIS A 46 -0.91 -0.57 -18.66
N MET A 47 -1.17 -0.50 -17.36
CA MET A 47 -1.88 -1.47 -16.56
C MET A 47 -3.24 -0.91 -16.13
N ILE A 48 -4.30 -1.70 -16.32
CA ILE A 48 -5.67 -1.42 -15.85
C ILE A 48 -6.15 -2.61 -15.03
N GLN A 49 -6.57 -2.37 -13.78
CA GLN A 49 -7.02 -3.41 -12.85
C GLN A 49 -6.06 -4.59 -12.69
N GLY A 50 -4.76 -4.31 -12.79
CA GLY A 50 -3.69 -5.29 -12.68
C GLY A 50 -3.38 -6.10 -13.93
N HIS A 51 -4.08 -5.84 -15.03
CA HIS A 51 -3.82 -6.45 -16.33
C HIS A 51 -3.09 -5.48 -17.27
N MET A 52 -2.19 -6.01 -18.08
CA MET A 52 -1.44 -5.25 -19.07
C MET A 52 -2.33 -4.91 -20.26
N TYR A 53 -2.88 -3.70 -20.22
CA TYR A 53 -3.72 -3.15 -21.29
C TYR A 53 -2.90 -2.79 -22.53
N LYS A 54 -1.67 -2.28 -22.32
CA LYS A 54 -0.72 -1.98 -23.40
C LYS A 54 0.71 -2.26 -22.97
N GLY A 55 1.54 -2.73 -23.90
CA GLY A 55 2.92 -3.13 -23.65
C GLY A 55 3.07 -4.64 -23.44
N PRO A 56 4.28 -5.12 -23.07
CA PRO A 56 5.47 -4.32 -22.80
C PRO A 56 6.12 -3.84 -24.11
N GLU A 57 6.19 -2.52 -24.30
CA GLU A 57 6.85 -1.90 -25.46
C GLU A 57 8.25 -1.45 -25.08
N GLU A 58 9.25 -1.81 -25.86
CA GLU A 58 10.63 -1.43 -25.57
C GLU A 58 10.88 0.06 -25.79
N ARG A 59 11.62 0.66 -24.86
CA ARG A 59 12.06 2.06 -24.90
C ARG A 59 13.58 2.11 -24.62
N PRO A 60 14.41 1.59 -25.54
CA PRO A 60 15.85 1.53 -25.33
C PRO A 60 16.44 2.94 -25.17
N GLY A 61 17.37 3.09 -24.21
CA GLY A 61 18.04 4.36 -23.93
C GLY A 61 17.24 5.36 -23.08
N GLU A 62 15.96 5.08 -22.81
CA GLU A 62 15.17 5.91 -21.89
C GLU A 62 15.41 5.57 -20.43
N LYS A 63 15.14 6.53 -19.53
CA LYS A 63 15.14 6.29 -18.09
C LYS A 63 13.80 5.67 -17.65
N PRO A 64 13.83 4.66 -16.76
CA PRO A 64 12.62 4.12 -16.16
C PRO A 64 12.05 5.11 -15.14
N ASP A 65 10.73 5.12 -15.01
CA ASP A 65 10.02 5.89 -13.97
C ASP A 65 10.02 5.13 -12.64
N THR A 66 10.00 3.79 -12.70
CA THR A 66 10.08 2.91 -11.53
C THR A 66 10.74 1.58 -11.88
N SER A 67 10.99 0.74 -10.86
CA SER A 67 11.56 -0.60 -10.99
C SER A 67 10.60 -1.65 -10.43
N PRO A 68 10.71 -2.93 -10.86
CA PRO A 68 9.95 -4.00 -10.23
C PRO A 68 10.35 -4.14 -8.76
N LEU A 69 9.43 -4.67 -7.95
CA LEU A 69 9.73 -4.96 -6.54
C LEU A 69 10.60 -6.21 -6.40
N TYR A 70 10.34 -7.20 -7.24
CA TYR A 70 10.98 -8.50 -7.22
C TYR A 70 11.16 -9.01 -8.65
N ALA A 71 12.26 -9.71 -8.89
CA ALA A 71 12.52 -10.37 -10.16
C ALA A 71 13.30 -11.67 -9.95
N ASP A 72 13.06 -12.68 -10.77
CA ASP A 72 13.80 -13.94 -10.71
C ASP A 72 14.26 -14.41 -12.10
N LYS A 73 15.13 -15.41 -12.09
CA LYS A 73 15.64 -16.10 -13.27
C LYS A 73 15.33 -17.59 -13.08
N PRO A 74 14.11 -18.03 -13.43
CA PRO A 74 13.66 -19.40 -13.14
C PRO A 74 14.54 -20.44 -13.86
N LEU A 75 15.09 -20.08 -15.02
CA LEU A 75 15.99 -20.94 -15.81
C LEU A 75 17.44 -20.98 -15.30
N GLU A 76 17.79 -20.17 -14.29
CA GLU A 76 19.14 -20.09 -13.70
C GLU A 76 19.10 -20.49 -12.21
N GLY A 77 18.42 -21.59 -11.89
CA GLY A 77 18.32 -22.11 -10.53
C GLY A 77 17.58 -21.17 -9.57
N TYR A 78 16.58 -20.43 -10.08
CA TYR A 78 15.78 -19.47 -9.31
C TYR A 78 16.62 -18.37 -8.62
N ARG A 79 17.73 -17.95 -9.24
CA ARG A 79 18.43 -16.74 -8.83
C ARG A 79 17.46 -15.56 -8.85
N PHE A 80 17.43 -14.76 -7.79
CA PHE A 80 16.48 -13.67 -7.67
C PHE A 80 17.13 -12.34 -7.25
N TYR A 81 16.39 -11.26 -7.51
CA TYR A 81 16.65 -9.91 -7.05
C TYR A 81 15.52 -9.51 -6.09
N GLY A 82 15.87 -9.39 -4.81
CA GLY A 82 14.94 -8.95 -3.76
C GLY A 82 14.61 -7.46 -3.86
N ALA A 83 13.76 -6.97 -2.97
CA ALA A 83 13.42 -5.55 -2.90
C ALA A 83 14.62 -4.69 -2.50
N GLY A 84 14.71 -3.48 -3.05
CA GLY A 84 15.69 -2.46 -2.65
C GLY A 84 17.11 -2.64 -3.20
N VAL A 85 17.32 -3.49 -4.21
CA VAL A 85 18.63 -3.65 -4.85
C VAL A 85 18.87 -2.45 -5.78
N LYS A 86 19.82 -1.59 -5.38
CA LYS A 86 20.13 -0.32 -6.07
C LYS A 86 20.28 -0.51 -7.59
N GLY A 87 19.47 0.23 -8.35
CA GLY A 87 19.49 0.23 -9.81
C GLY A 87 18.83 -0.98 -10.48
N ARG A 88 18.21 -1.88 -9.71
CA ARG A 88 17.56 -3.10 -10.23
C ARG A 88 16.11 -3.20 -9.80
N THR A 89 15.86 -3.09 -8.50
CA THR A 89 14.53 -3.20 -7.89
C THR A 89 14.25 -2.01 -6.98
N ARG A 90 12.97 -1.67 -6.83
CA ARG A 90 12.55 -0.59 -5.92
C ARG A 90 12.54 -1.06 -4.46
N PRO A 91 12.72 -0.19 -3.47
CA PRO A 91 12.55 -0.56 -2.06
C PRO A 91 11.10 -0.97 -1.77
N PHE A 92 10.94 -1.85 -0.77
CA PHE A 92 9.63 -2.20 -0.24
C PHE A 92 9.27 -1.24 0.89
N GLU A 93 8.39 -0.28 0.61
CA GLU A 93 8.01 0.75 1.58
C GLU A 93 6.78 0.36 2.42
N CYS A 94 6.15 -0.80 2.16
CA CYS A 94 4.86 -1.21 2.77
C CYS A 94 3.72 -0.18 2.62
N LEU A 95 3.94 0.89 1.84
CA LEU A 95 2.98 1.96 1.63
C LEU A 95 2.36 1.77 0.24
N PRO A 96 1.03 1.78 0.13
CA PRO A 96 0.40 1.85 -1.17
C PRO A 96 0.71 3.21 -1.81
N ARG A 97 0.60 3.33 -3.14
CA ARG A 97 0.77 4.63 -3.81
C ARG A 97 -0.16 5.67 -3.18
N HIS A 98 0.28 6.94 -3.18
CA HIS A 98 -0.47 8.05 -2.59
C HIS A 98 -1.93 8.15 -3.05
N ILE A 99 -2.24 7.72 -4.27
CA ILE A 99 -3.62 7.66 -4.81
C ILE A 99 -4.54 6.66 -4.10
N TYR A 100 -3.99 5.68 -3.39
CA TYR A 100 -4.72 4.67 -2.61
C TYR A 100 -4.68 4.97 -1.11
N LEU A 101 -4.02 6.05 -0.70
CA LEU A 101 -4.06 6.51 0.69
C LEU A 101 -5.37 7.28 0.90
N GLY A 102 -6.36 6.61 1.48
CA GLY A 102 -7.54 7.29 2.00
C GLY A 102 -7.15 8.17 3.19
N VAL A 103 -7.78 9.34 3.30
CA VAL A 103 -7.77 10.08 4.58
C VAL A 103 -8.76 9.36 5.50
N PRO A 104 -8.34 8.86 6.66
CA PRO A 104 -9.26 8.22 7.57
C PRO A 104 -10.29 9.24 8.07
N ASP A 105 -11.57 8.97 7.81
CA ASP A 105 -12.64 9.72 8.43
C ASP A 105 -12.65 9.45 9.94
N MET A 106 -12.31 10.47 10.71
CA MET A 106 -12.32 10.38 12.16
C MET A 106 -13.78 10.45 12.64
N VAL A 107 -14.35 9.28 12.92
CA VAL A 107 -15.70 9.18 13.46
C VAL A 107 -15.66 9.41 14.97
N LYS A 108 -16.45 10.37 15.48
CA LYS A 108 -16.59 10.66 16.92
C LYS A 108 -17.68 9.79 17.58
N PHE A 109 -18.74 9.50 16.84
CA PHE A 109 -19.88 8.70 17.29
C PHE A 109 -20.29 7.69 16.24
N SER A 110 -20.68 6.50 16.67
CA SER A 110 -21.29 5.50 15.79
C SER A 110 -22.64 5.98 15.26
N ILE A 111 -23.20 5.24 14.29
CA ILE A 111 -24.56 5.45 13.79
C ILE A 111 -25.64 5.42 14.90
N ARG A 112 -25.32 4.82 16.06
CA ARG A 112 -26.18 4.78 17.25
C ARG A 112 -25.98 5.97 18.20
N ASN A 113 -25.18 6.96 17.79
CA ASN A 113 -24.74 8.08 18.61
C ASN A 113 -23.98 7.66 19.90
N ARG A 114 -23.38 6.46 19.91
CA ARG A 114 -22.48 6.05 20.99
C ARG A 114 -21.04 6.46 20.65
N PRO A 115 -20.25 6.97 21.60
CA PRO A 115 -18.88 7.39 21.34
C PRO A 115 -18.04 6.18 20.90
N VAL A 116 -17.14 6.38 19.94
CA VAL A 116 -16.27 5.32 19.46
C VAL A 116 -14.86 5.45 20.03
N ARG A 117 -14.24 4.31 20.35
CA ARG A 117 -12.86 4.25 20.88
C ARG A 117 -11.83 4.88 19.92
N GLY A 118 -12.12 4.90 18.62
CA GLY A 118 -11.21 5.41 17.59
C GLY A 118 -11.03 6.93 17.57
N TRP A 119 -11.86 7.70 18.28
CA TRP A 119 -11.76 9.17 18.30
C TRP A 119 -10.60 9.64 19.19
N ARG A 120 -9.75 10.53 18.64
CA ARG A 120 -8.36 10.73 19.08
C ARG A 120 -8.06 11.60 20.32
N PRO A 121 -8.89 12.51 20.84
CA PRO A 121 -8.60 13.09 22.15
C PRO A 121 -9.08 12.12 23.22
N GLN A 122 -8.27 11.09 23.48
CA GLN A 122 -8.31 10.31 24.71
C GLN A 122 -7.39 10.99 25.74
N PRO A 123 -7.73 10.96 27.04
CA PRO A 123 -6.88 11.55 28.07
C PRO A 123 -5.46 10.92 28.05
N PRO A 124 -4.41 11.69 28.40
CA PRO A 124 -3.01 11.23 28.32
C PRO A 124 -2.66 10.06 29.24
N ASP A 125 -3.54 9.75 30.20
CA ASP A 125 -3.39 8.68 31.19
C ASP A 125 -3.73 7.27 30.64
N ALA A 126 -3.97 7.16 29.33
CA ALA A 126 -4.14 5.91 28.60
C ALA A 126 -2.94 4.94 28.61
N SER A 127 -1.99 5.12 29.54
CA SER A 127 -0.80 4.31 29.65
C SER A 127 -1.07 3.03 30.45
N ASN A 128 -1.45 1.97 29.75
CA ASN A 128 -0.68 0.74 29.92
C ASN A 128 0.54 0.82 28.99
N VAL A 129 1.47 -0.13 29.16
CA VAL A 129 2.71 -0.25 28.38
C VAL A 129 2.45 0.09 26.90
N ALA A 130 3.16 1.10 26.38
CA ALA A 130 3.12 1.55 24.98
C ALA A 130 1.74 2.01 24.43
N CYS A 131 0.94 2.74 25.21
CA CYS A 131 -0.39 3.22 24.77
C CYS A 131 -1.37 2.09 24.41
N SER A 132 -1.20 0.91 25.03
CA SER A 132 -2.17 -0.17 24.92
C SER A 132 -3.39 0.15 25.78
N TYR A 133 -4.60 0.00 25.23
CA TYR A 133 -5.83 0.02 26.04
C TYR A 133 -6.37 -1.41 26.11
N GLY A 134 -6.73 -1.87 27.31
CA GLY A 134 -7.40 -3.15 27.51
C GLY A 134 -8.73 -3.25 26.74
N PHE A 135 -9.24 -4.47 26.60
CA PHE A 135 -10.54 -4.75 25.96
C PHE A 135 -11.72 -4.10 26.70
N SER A 136 -11.60 -3.84 28.01
CA SER A 136 -12.57 -3.11 28.82
C SER A 136 -12.41 -1.60 28.61
N TRP A 137 -13.09 -1.07 27.59
CA TRP A 137 -13.12 0.37 27.34
C TRP A 137 -14.24 1.03 28.16
N ASP A 138 -13.85 1.86 29.14
CA ASP A 138 -14.78 2.63 29.95
C ASP A 138 -15.16 3.96 29.27
N VAL A 139 -16.45 4.16 29.03
CA VAL A 139 -17.03 5.42 28.50
C VAL A 139 -16.70 6.63 29.40
N LYS A 140 -16.27 6.40 30.65
CA LYS A 140 -15.85 7.43 31.60
C LYS A 140 -14.55 8.14 31.22
N ARG A 141 -13.77 7.58 30.29
CA ARG A 141 -12.46 8.12 29.87
C ARG A 141 -12.52 8.95 28.58
N LEU A 142 -13.68 9.48 28.24
CA LEU A 142 -13.83 10.38 27.10
C LEU A 142 -13.24 11.76 27.42
N SER A 143 -12.68 12.44 26.44
CA SER A 143 -12.35 13.86 26.60
C SER A 143 -13.60 14.68 26.97
N PRO A 144 -13.45 15.77 27.75
CA PRO A 144 -14.57 16.57 28.22
C PRO A 144 -15.54 17.00 27.11
N GLU A 145 -14.99 17.39 25.95
CA GLU A 145 -15.77 17.79 24.77
C GLU A 145 -16.60 16.64 24.17
N VAL A 146 -16.08 15.41 24.16
CA VAL A 146 -16.82 14.24 23.67
C VAL A 146 -17.88 13.83 24.67
N TRP A 147 -17.55 13.90 25.97
CA TRP A 147 -18.48 13.57 27.04
C TRP A 147 -19.67 14.53 27.06
N GLU A 148 -19.43 15.83 26.97
CA GLU A 148 -20.50 16.84 26.95
C GLU A 148 -21.43 16.63 25.76
N GLU A 149 -20.88 16.46 24.55
CA GLU A 149 -21.68 16.20 23.36
C GLU A 149 -22.47 14.88 23.49
N TYR A 150 -21.89 13.84 24.08
CA TYR A 150 -22.61 12.59 24.35
C TYR A 150 -23.78 12.79 25.31
N GLN A 151 -23.61 13.57 26.38
CA GLN A 151 -24.68 13.90 27.32
C GLN A 151 -25.79 14.70 26.65
N GLN A 152 -25.45 15.65 25.78
CA GLN A 152 -26.45 16.38 24.98
C GLN A 152 -27.23 15.45 24.06
N LYS A 153 -26.55 14.52 23.37
CA LYS A 153 -27.21 13.51 22.51
C LYS A 153 -28.13 12.58 23.30
N LYS A 154 -27.73 12.18 24.52
CA LYS A 154 -28.60 11.43 25.44
C LYS A 154 -29.84 12.22 25.83
N LYS A 155 -29.67 13.48 26.25
CA LYS A 155 -30.79 14.37 26.62
C LYS A 155 -31.78 14.55 25.46
N LYS A 156 -31.29 14.59 24.22
CA LYS A 156 -32.10 14.68 23.00
C LYS A 156 -32.74 13.35 22.57
N GLY A 157 -32.54 12.26 23.30
CA GLY A 157 -33.07 10.93 22.93
C GLY A 157 -32.45 10.34 21.66
N GLN A 158 -31.29 10.82 21.23
CA GLN A 158 -30.66 10.43 19.97
C GLN A 158 -29.78 9.17 20.09
N VAL A 159 -29.48 8.75 21.32
CA VAL A 159 -28.66 7.57 21.61
C VAL A 159 -29.54 6.33 21.65
N LYS A 160 -29.24 5.34 20.81
CA LYS A 160 -29.97 4.08 20.72
C LYS A 160 -29.19 2.94 21.38
N ASP A 161 -29.91 2.03 22.03
CA ASP A 161 -29.34 0.83 22.64
C ASP A 161 -29.17 -0.32 21.62
N TRP A 162 -30.01 -0.35 20.58
CA TRP A 162 -29.99 -1.30 19.46
C TRP A 162 -30.15 -0.58 18.11
#